data_AF-A0A969MND0-F1
#
_entry.id   AF-A0A969MND0-F1
#
_cell.length_a   1.000
_cell.length_b   1.000
_cell.length_c   1.000
_cell.angle_alpha   90.00
_cell.angle_beta   90.00
_cell.angle_gamma   90.00
#
_symmetry.space_group_name_H-M   'P 1'
#
loop_
_entity.id
_entity.type
_entity.pdbx_description
1 polymer ?
#
loop_
_entity_poly.entity_id
_entity_poly.type
_entity_poly.pdbx_seq_one_letter_code
_entity_poly.pdbx_strand_id
1 'polypeptide(L)'
;MLIVNESAKCPHCTDQCKVISAGKFRKTCGKPACVNKEKTKRPSPFLREDVRNKAIETLTKRYGGVGAASKVIQDKMKNTLKARTGVESNFTLGSLCRTQIDALFFSKYGGHPLTNALVKETIKTTLKQKYGVEDINQIADIHKKSGKTKSENRKNLIETSENLNIVNYDGYTYTFLCKLCGMDFSYTQNIFKDRKENICPACFPRVFGGISKAQKEIQEFIELLGFHCKVNTRSIIPPLELDIYIPSKNIAIEYCGLYWHSDLFRDKNYHFAKWNMCQESGIKLLTIFENEWATKKDQIKNIIQYNLLNQEMIGARKTQINRVLDTAYAKKFLKEHHLQGSAGSYYYGLYNKGELITVASFGKRETCLVIEVVDLN
;
A
#
# COMPACT_ATOMS: atom_id res chain seq x y z
N MET A 1 50.41 -19.91 21.95
CA MET A 1 50.19 -18.58 22.56
C MET A 1 50.10 -17.56 21.42
N LEU A 2 48.89 -17.10 21.08
CA LEU A 2 48.67 -16.09 20.04
C LEU A 2 49.12 -14.73 20.59
N ILE A 3 50.26 -14.21 20.16
CA ILE A 3 50.67 -12.85 20.50
C ILE A 3 49.87 -11.91 19.59
N VAL A 4 48.69 -11.51 20.04
CA VAL A 4 47.91 -10.45 19.42
C VAL A 4 48.45 -9.14 19.95
N ASN A 5 49.17 -8.38 19.12
CA ASN A 5 49.52 -7.02 19.48
C ASN A 5 48.33 -6.10 19.14
N GLU A 6 47.49 -5.81 20.14
CA GLU A 6 46.29 -4.97 20.00
C GLU A 6 46.58 -3.53 19.56
N SER A 7 47.83 -3.10 19.66
CA SER A 7 48.31 -1.78 19.26
C SER A 7 48.90 -1.71 17.84
N ALA A 8 48.94 -2.83 17.10
CA ALA A 8 49.50 -2.87 15.75
C ALA A 8 48.63 -2.11 14.74
N LYS A 9 49.12 -0.96 14.25
CA LYS A 9 48.46 -0.13 13.23
C LYS A 9 49.07 -0.35 11.84
N CYS A 10 48.25 -0.22 10.80
CA CYS A 10 48.70 -0.30 9.42
C CYS A 10 49.58 0.91 9.07
N PRO A 11 50.76 0.72 8.48
CA PRO A 11 51.69 1.80 8.13
C PRO A 11 51.16 2.72 7.01
N HIS A 12 50.10 2.32 6.30
CA HIS A 12 49.56 3.07 5.16
C HIS A 12 48.24 3.79 5.43
N CYS A 13 47.44 3.32 6.39
CA CYS A 13 46.13 3.90 6.67
C CYS A 13 45.79 3.95 8.17
N THR A 14 46.73 3.61 9.05
CA THR A 14 46.63 3.66 10.53
C THR A 14 45.56 2.76 11.17
N ASP A 15 44.75 2.04 10.39
CA ASP A 15 43.78 1.06 10.89
C ASP A 15 44.45 -0.08 11.66
N GLN A 16 43.74 -0.64 12.65
CA GLN A 16 44.19 -1.82 13.40
C GLN A 16 44.42 -3.03 12.48
N CYS A 17 45.62 -3.61 12.57
CA CYS A 17 45.99 -4.85 11.90
C CYS A 17 45.51 -6.04 12.75
N LYS A 18 44.38 -6.65 12.40
CA LYS A 18 43.93 -7.90 13.01
C LYS A 18 44.89 -9.03 12.60
N VAL A 19 45.68 -9.61 13.51
CA VAL A 19 46.66 -10.71 13.26
C VAL A 19 46.03 -12.03 13.76
N ILE A 20 46.17 -13.26 13.21
CA ILE A 20 47.24 -14.04 12.54
C ILE A 20 46.64 -15.09 11.57
N SER A 21 47.35 -15.47 10.50
CA SER A 21 47.30 -16.83 9.94
C SER A 21 48.72 -17.44 9.97
N ALA A 22 48.87 -18.59 10.63
CA ALA A 22 50.07 -19.44 10.64
C ALA A 22 51.43 -18.71 10.75
N GLY A 23 51.72 -18.10 11.91
CA GLY A 23 53.09 -17.73 12.29
C GLY A 23 53.72 -16.52 11.58
N LYS A 24 52.98 -15.73 10.79
CA LYS A 24 53.48 -14.49 10.18
C LYS A 24 52.60 -13.28 10.56
N PHE A 25 53.22 -12.22 11.08
CA PHE A 25 52.55 -10.94 11.31
C PHE A 25 52.22 -10.27 9.97
N ARG A 26 50.95 -9.90 9.71
CA ARG A 26 50.61 -9.06 8.56
C ARG A 26 51.00 -7.61 8.86
N LYS A 27 51.90 -7.05 8.04
CA LYS A 27 52.35 -5.65 8.15
C LYS A 27 51.23 -4.62 7.86
N THR A 28 50.10 -5.01 7.27
CA THR A 28 49.02 -4.08 6.85
C THR A 28 47.62 -4.60 7.20
N CYS A 29 46.62 -3.70 7.21
CA CYS A 29 45.22 -3.97 7.57
C CYS A 29 44.44 -4.88 6.58
N GLY A 30 45.10 -5.40 5.53
CA GLY A 30 44.46 -6.28 4.54
C GLY A 30 43.66 -5.57 3.44
N LYS A 31 43.41 -4.25 3.55
CA LYS A 31 42.79 -3.47 2.45
C LYS A 31 43.65 -3.61 1.17
N PRO A 32 43.06 -3.92 0.00
CA PRO A 32 43.82 -4.15 -1.24
C PRO A 32 44.77 -3.01 -1.60
N ALA A 33 44.38 -1.75 -1.33
CA ALA A 33 45.23 -0.59 -1.54
C ALA A 33 46.48 -0.59 -0.64
N CYS A 34 46.34 -0.91 0.66
CA CYS A 34 47.44 -0.96 1.62
C CYS A 34 48.36 -2.16 1.37
N VAL A 35 47.77 -3.31 1.02
CA VAL A 35 48.50 -4.52 0.65
C VAL A 35 49.30 -4.30 -0.64
N ASN A 36 48.70 -3.66 -1.66
CA ASN A 36 49.40 -3.36 -2.91
C ASN A 36 50.50 -2.32 -2.71
N LYS A 37 50.25 -1.27 -1.91
CA LYS A 37 51.24 -0.24 -1.60
C LYS A 37 52.43 -0.82 -0.82
N GLU A 38 52.18 -1.75 0.11
CA GLU A 38 53.23 -2.49 0.81
C GLU A 38 53.99 -3.46 -0.10
N LYS A 39 53.29 -4.23 -0.94
CA LYS A 39 53.90 -5.24 -1.82
C LYS A 39 54.70 -4.66 -2.97
N THR A 40 54.20 -3.58 -3.56
CA THR A 40 54.72 -3.05 -4.84
C THR A 40 55.39 -1.70 -4.71
N LYS A 41 55.26 -1.03 -3.54
CA LYS A 41 55.66 0.36 -3.30
C LYS A 41 55.08 1.36 -4.32
N ARG A 42 54.09 0.94 -5.13
CA ARG A 42 53.50 1.71 -6.21
C ARG A 42 51.98 1.79 -6.02
N PRO A 43 51.34 2.85 -6.53
CA PRO A 43 49.89 2.97 -6.50
C PRO A 43 49.25 1.95 -7.46
N SER A 44 47.94 1.72 -7.34
CA SER A 44 47.21 0.70 -8.13
C SER A 44 47.47 0.85 -9.63
N PRO A 45 47.79 -0.24 -10.38
CA PRO A 45 47.96 -0.19 -11.83
C PRO A 45 46.75 0.39 -12.58
N PHE A 46 45.55 0.26 -12.02
CA PHE A 46 44.31 0.82 -12.58
C PHE A 46 44.20 2.34 -12.47
N LEU A 47 45.15 3.03 -11.84
CA LEU A 47 45.24 4.49 -11.95
C LEU A 47 45.74 4.93 -13.33
N ARG A 48 46.50 4.07 -14.02
CA ARG A 48 46.94 4.36 -15.38
C ARG A 48 45.82 4.14 -16.38
N GLU A 49 45.68 5.08 -17.31
CA GLU A 49 44.61 5.06 -18.31
C GLU A 49 44.75 3.92 -19.32
N ASP A 50 45.99 3.63 -19.74
CA ASP A 50 46.29 2.52 -20.67
C ASP A 50 45.84 1.15 -20.11
N VAL A 51 46.09 0.92 -18.81
CA VAL A 51 45.69 -0.32 -18.12
C VAL A 51 44.17 -0.42 -18.03
N ARG A 52 43.47 0.69 -17.73
CA ARG A 52 42.00 0.72 -17.69
C ARG A 52 41.40 0.44 -19.07
N ASN A 53 41.93 1.07 -20.12
CA ASN A 53 41.43 0.90 -21.48
C ASN A 53 41.61 -0.54 -21.97
N LYS A 54 42.77 -1.14 -21.73
CA LYS A 54 43.03 -2.54 -22.07
C LYS A 54 42.11 -3.51 -21.33
N ALA A 55 41.79 -3.22 -20.07
CA ALA A 55 40.83 -4.02 -19.29
C ALA A 55 39.40 -3.90 -19.86
N ILE A 56 38.96 -2.69 -20.22
CA ILE A 56 37.66 -2.44 -20.84
C ILE A 56 37.54 -3.16 -22.18
N GLU A 57 38.57 -3.09 -23.02
CA GLU A 57 38.60 -3.76 -24.32
C GLU A 57 38.52 -5.29 -24.16
N THR A 58 39.29 -5.85 -23.23
CA THR A 58 39.28 -7.29 -22.95
C THR A 58 37.90 -7.77 -22.48
N LEU A 59 37.27 -7.03 -21.56
CA LEU A 59 35.94 -7.37 -21.04
C LEU A 59 34.86 -7.21 -22.10
N THR A 60 34.94 -6.16 -22.91
CA THR A 60 34.03 -5.94 -24.04
C THR A 60 34.14 -7.06 -25.07
N LYS A 61 35.36 -7.48 -25.43
CA LYS A 61 35.58 -8.59 -26.36
C LYS A 61 35.06 -9.93 -25.83
N ARG A 62 35.22 -10.20 -24.54
CA ARG A 62 34.82 -11.49 -23.93
C ARG A 62 33.35 -11.58 -23.54
N TYR A 63 32.75 -10.46 -23.14
CA TYR A 63 31.42 -10.46 -22.53
C TYR A 63 30.45 -9.46 -23.17
N GLY A 64 30.86 -8.71 -24.20
CA GLY A 64 30.01 -7.69 -24.84
C GLY A 64 29.82 -6.42 -24.01
N GLY A 65 30.59 -6.24 -22.94
CA GLY A 65 30.57 -5.03 -22.11
C GLY A 65 31.18 -5.23 -20.73
N VAL A 66 31.30 -4.13 -19.97
CA VAL A 66 31.87 -4.13 -18.61
C VAL A 66 30.75 -4.19 -17.56
N GLY A 67 30.85 -5.16 -16.64
CA GLY A 67 29.92 -5.30 -15.53
C GLY A 67 28.47 -5.45 -15.98
N ALA A 68 27.56 -4.68 -15.37
CA ALA A 68 26.14 -4.73 -15.67
C ALA A 68 25.78 -4.17 -17.06
N ALA A 69 26.72 -3.62 -17.84
CA ALA A 69 26.47 -3.28 -19.24
C ALA A 69 26.44 -4.51 -20.17
N SER A 70 27.01 -5.64 -19.73
CA SER A 70 27.01 -6.90 -20.47
C SER A 70 25.78 -7.75 -20.13
N LYS A 71 25.01 -8.15 -21.15
CA LYS A 71 23.89 -9.10 -21.00
C LYS A 71 24.35 -10.44 -20.42
N VAL A 72 25.50 -10.94 -20.88
CA VAL A 72 26.11 -12.19 -20.41
C VAL A 72 26.40 -12.14 -18.92
N ILE A 73 26.90 -11.02 -18.42
CA ILE A 73 27.18 -10.84 -16.98
C ILE A 73 25.86 -10.68 -16.20
N GLN A 74 24.90 -9.92 -16.72
CA GLN A 74 23.57 -9.79 -16.10
C GLN A 74 22.90 -11.14 -15.89
N ASP A 75 22.92 -12.01 -16.91
CA ASP A 75 22.27 -13.33 -16.84
C ASP A 75 22.99 -14.26 -15.86
N LYS A 76 24.34 -14.22 -15.82
CA LYS A 76 25.10 -14.96 -14.80
C LYS A 76 24.78 -14.50 -13.38
N MET A 77 24.62 -13.20 -13.16
CA MET A 77 24.23 -12.65 -11.86
C MET A 77 22.84 -13.12 -11.47
N LYS A 78 21.85 -13.06 -12.38
CA LYS A 78 20.48 -13.54 -12.16
C LYS A 78 20.45 -15.03 -11.84
N ASN A 79 21.12 -15.85 -12.63
CA ASN A 79 21.15 -17.31 -12.45
C ASN A 79 21.78 -17.70 -11.11
N THR A 80 22.86 -17.02 -10.71
CA THR A 80 23.50 -17.24 -9.40
C THR A 80 22.56 -16.90 -8.26
N LEU A 81 21.81 -15.80 -8.39
CA LEU A 81 20.85 -15.38 -7.37
C LEU A 81 19.66 -16.36 -7.29
N LYS A 82 19.10 -16.73 -8.44
CA LYS A 82 18.00 -17.69 -8.56
C LYS A 82 18.37 -19.04 -7.96
N ALA A 83 19.59 -19.54 -8.24
CA ALA A 83 20.08 -20.80 -7.68
C ALA A 83 20.23 -20.78 -6.15
N ARG A 84 20.56 -19.63 -5.57
CA ARG A 84 20.78 -19.50 -4.11
C ARG A 84 19.51 -19.18 -3.32
N THR A 85 18.59 -18.46 -3.93
CA THR A 85 17.48 -17.82 -3.21
C THR A 85 16.11 -18.06 -3.83
N GLY A 86 16.04 -18.73 -4.98
CA GLY A 86 14.80 -19.00 -5.72
C GLY A 86 14.23 -17.81 -6.48
N VAL A 87 14.77 -16.60 -6.31
CA VAL A 87 14.25 -15.38 -6.95
C VAL A 87 15.23 -14.80 -7.97
N GLU A 88 14.70 -14.12 -8.98
CA GLU A 88 15.50 -13.54 -10.07
C GLU A 88 16.01 -12.13 -9.76
N SER A 89 15.55 -11.54 -8.65
CA SER A 89 15.90 -10.18 -8.26
C SER A 89 16.00 -10.02 -6.73
N ASN A 90 17.01 -9.30 -6.27
CA ASN A 90 17.10 -8.93 -4.85
C ASN A 90 15.95 -8.02 -4.42
N PHE A 91 15.33 -7.31 -5.36
CA PHE A 91 14.17 -6.46 -5.08
C PHE A 91 12.89 -7.25 -4.81
N THR A 92 12.87 -8.55 -5.16
CA THR A 92 11.77 -9.47 -4.87
C THR A 92 12.01 -10.32 -3.63
N LEU A 93 13.21 -10.27 -3.03
CA LEU A 93 13.40 -10.76 -1.66
C LEU A 93 12.60 -9.83 -0.75
N GLY A 94 11.63 -10.38 -0.02
CA GLY A 94 10.68 -9.63 0.79
C GLY A 94 11.29 -8.76 1.91
N SER A 95 10.47 -8.44 2.92
CA SER A 95 10.79 -7.50 4.02
C SER A 95 12.17 -7.72 4.67
N LEU A 96 12.62 -8.97 4.78
CA LEU A 96 13.88 -9.35 5.44
C LEU A 96 15.14 -8.73 4.81
N CYS A 97 15.19 -8.58 3.47
CA CYS A 97 16.33 -7.94 2.79
C CYS A 97 16.36 -6.43 3.05
N ARG A 98 15.19 -5.81 3.09
CA ARG A 98 15.06 -4.37 3.33
C ARG A 98 15.47 -4.00 4.76
N THR A 99 15.06 -4.78 5.75
CA THR A 99 15.46 -4.59 7.15
C THR A 99 16.97 -4.72 7.35
N GLN A 100 17.64 -5.64 6.65
CA GLN A 100 19.11 -5.78 6.72
C GLN A 100 19.85 -4.61 6.07
N ILE A 101 19.34 -4.09 4.95
CA ILE A 101 19.89 -2.89 4.28
C ILE A 101 19.74 -1.68 5.20
N ASP A 102 18.58 -1.50 5.81
CA ASP A 102 18.30 -0.37 6.70
C ASP A 102 19.19 -0.44 7.94
N ALA A 103 19.36 -1.61 8.56
CA ALA A 103 20.27 -1.81 9.68
C ALA A 103 21.73 -1.49 9.31
N LEU A 104 22.17 -1.88 8.10
CA LEU A 104 23.51 -1.55 7.59
C LEU A 104 23.67 -0.04 7.40
N PHE A 105 22.68 0.61 6.80
CA PHE A 105 22.67 2.06 6.59
C PHE A 105 22.71 2.82 7.92
N PHE A 106 21.90 2.42 8.90
CA PHE A 106 21.96 2.96 10.25
C PHE A 106 23.34 2.78 10.89
N SER A 107 23.93 1.58 10.83
CA SER A 107 25.24 1.32 11.45
C SER A 107 26.38 2.15 10.86
N LYS A 108 26.32 2.46 9.55
CA LYS A 108 27.39 3.17 8.84
C LYS A 108 27.19 4.67 8.72
N TYR A 109 25.93 5.11 8.63
CA TYR A 109 25.58 6.48 8.26
C TYR A 109 24.56 7.13 9.20
N GLY A 110 24.10 6.42 10.25
CA GLY A 110 23.08 6.91 11.19
C GLY A 110 21.66 6.96 10.58
N GLY A 111 21.47 6.37 9.41
CA GLY A 111 20.22 6.36 8.65
C GLY A 111 20.50 6.18 7.17
N HIS A 112 19.54 6.56 6.32
CA HIS A 112 19.72 6.45 4.88
C HIS A 112 20.93 7.30 4.39
N PRO A 113 21.85 6.77 3.55
CA PRO A 113 23.06 7.50 3.17
C PRO A 113 22.79 8.86 2.53
N LEU A 114 21.72 8.97 1.74
CA LEU A 114 21.31 10.22 1.10
C LEU A 114 20.68 11.25 2.05
N THR A 115 20.38 10.91 3.31
CA THR A 115 19.98 11.89 4.32
C THR A 115 21.17 12.41 5.13
N ASN A 116 22.29 11.67 5.15
CA ASN A 116 23.51 12.06 5.85
C ASN A 116 24.19 13.27 5.18
N ALA A 117 24.48 14.31 5.97
CA ALA A 117 25.03 15.58 5.50
C ALA A 117 26.43 15.43 4.88
N LEU A 118 27.31 14.61 5.47
CA LEU A 118 28.68 14.39 4.97
C LEU A 118 28.66 13.71 3.60
N VAL A 119 27.74 12.75 3.42
CA VAL A 119 27.56 12.05 2.13
C VAL A 119 27.05 13.02 1.07
N LYS A 120 26.07 13.87 1.38
CA LYS A 120 25.57 14.91 0.45
C LYS A 120 26.68 15.85 0.01
N GLU A 121 27.51 16.31 0.94
CA GLU A 121 28.60 17.26 0.64
C GLU A 121 29.70 16.61 -0.21
N THR A 122 30.01 15.35 0.07
CA THR A 122 30.96 14.56 -0.73
C THR A 122 30.46 14.38 -2.18
N ILE A 123 29.15 14.13 -2.36
CA ILE A 123 28.52 14.04 -3.68
C ILE A 123 28.66 15.36 -4.44
N LYS A 124 28.29 16.50 -3.82
CA LYS A 124 28.43 17.83 -4.43
C LYS A 124 29.87 18.12 -4.84
N THR A 125 30.83 17.87 -3.95
CA THR A 125 32.25 18.08 -4.21
C THR A 125 32.72 17.25 -5.40
N THR A 126 32.31 15.98 -5.49
CA THR A 126 32.65 15.09 -6.59
C THR A 126 32.05 15.56 -7.92
N LEU A 127 30.80 16.04 -7.91
CA LEU A 127 30.13 16.57 -9.09
C LEU A 127 30.80 17.85 -9.59
N LYS A 128 31.16 18.77 -8.68
CA LYS A 128 31.94 19.97 -9.02
C LYS A 128 33.27 19.62 -9.67
N GLN A 129 34.02 18.70 -9.05
CA GLN A 129 35.35 18.31 -9.54
C GLN A 129 35.31 17.65 -10.92
N LYS A 130 34.30 16.82 -11.20
CA LYS A 130 34.22 16.04 -12.44
C LYS A 130 33.47 16.73 -13.56
N TYR A 131 32.44 17.52 -13.22
CA TYR A 131 31.47 18.02 -14.18
C TYR A 131 31.14 19.51 -13.99
N GLY A 132 31.78 20.19 -13.04
CA GLY A 132 31.58 21.63 -12.80
C GLY A 132 30.20 22.01 -12.23
N VAL A 133 29.38 21.03 -11.84
CA VAL A 133 28.00 21.24 -11.37
C VAL A 133 27.82 20.73 -9.94
N GLU A 134 26.86 21.28 -9.20
CA GLU A 134 26.55 20.81 -7.85
C GLU A 134 25.47 19.72 -7.84
N ASP A 135 24.65 19.68 -8.90
CA ASP A 135 23.55 18.75 -9.07
C ASP A 135 23.66 18.05 -10.43
N ILE A 136 23.47 16.74 -10.42
CA ILE A 136 23.50 15.89 -11.62
C ILE A 136 22.45 16.32 -12.67
N ASN A 137 21.33 16.92 -12.24
CA ASN A 137 20.26 17.39 -13.11
C ASN A 137 20.65 18.67 -13.88
N GLN A 138 21.70 19.38 -13.45
CA GLN A 138 22.25 20.52 -14.20
C GLN A 138 23.01 20.06 -15.46
N ILE A 139 23.35 18.77 -15.56
CA ILE A 139 23.99 18.21 -16.75
C ILE A 139 22.94 18.00 -17.84
N ALA A 140 22.97 18.85 -18.87
CA ALA A 140 21.99 18.87 -19.96
C ALA A 140 21.76 17.51 -20.62
N ASP A 141 22.83 16.74 -20.86
CA ASP A 141 22.75 15.40 -21.44
C ASP A 141 21.98 14.42 -20.55
N ILE A 142 22.18 14.49 -19.24
CA ILE A 142 21.48 13.63 -18.28
C ILE A 142 20.02 14.03 -18.20
N HIS A 143 19.74 15.33 -18.18
CA HIS A 143 18.37 15.85 -18.19
C HIS A 143 17.61 15.38 -19.45
N LYS A 144 18.23 15.51 -20.63
CA LYS A 144 17.66 15.08 -21.91
C LYS A 144 17.44 13.56 -21.96
N LYS A 145 18.41 12.76 -21.52
CA LYS A 145 18.28 11.29 -21.43
C LYS A 145 17.15 10.87 -20.49
N SER A 146 17.07 11.49 -19.30
CA SER A 146 16.01 11.25 -18.32
C SER A 146 14.62 11.54 -18.90
N GLY A 147 14.47 12.66 -19.62
CA GLY A 147 13.23 12.99 -20.32
C GLY A 147 12.82 11.93 -21.35
N LYS A 148 13.77 11.50 -22.19
CA LYS A 148 13.54 10.46 -23.21
C LYS A 148 13.12 9.13 -22.60
N THR A 149 13.85 8.64 -21.59
CA THR A 149 13.52 7.39 -20.88
C THR A 149 12.15 7.44 -20.24
N LYS A 150 11.77 8.56 -19.60
CA LYS A 150 10.43 8.73 -19.03
C LYS A 150 9.34 8.65 -20.11
N SER A 151 9.59 9.24 -21.27
CA SER A 151 8.67 9.19 -22.41
C SER A 151 8.50 7.76 -22.96
N GLU A 152 9.60 7.04 -23.16
CA GLU A 152 9.59 5.64 -23.63
C GLU A 152 8.88 4.73 -22.62
N ASN A 153 9.16 4.86 -21.32
CA ASN A 153 8.48 4.08 -20.29
C ASN A 153 6.97 4.34 -20.25
N ARG A 154 6.51 5.59 -20.44
CA ARG A 154 5.08 5.90 -20.55
C ARG A 154 4.47 5.23 -21.77
N LYS A 155 5.14 5.30 -22.92
CA LYS A 155 4.66 4.66 -24.16
C LYS A 155 4.50 3.15 -23.96
N ASN A 156 5.50 2.49 -23.39
CA ASN A 156 5.46 1.07 -23.09
C ASN A 156 4.30 0.70 -22.15
N LEU A 157 4.07 1.48 -21.08
CA LEU A 157 2.94 1.24 -20.16
C LEU A 157 1.58 1.28 -20.87
N ILE A 158 1.41 2.20 -21.82
CA ILE A 158 0.18 2.32 -22.61
C ILE A 158 0.06 1.17 -23.60
N GLU A 159 1.14 0.84 -24.32
CA GLU A 159 1.16 -0.27 -25.28
C GLU A 159 0.87 -1.62 -24.59
N THR A 160 1.24 -1.77 -23.32
CA THR A 160 0.90 -2.96 -22.52
C THR A 160 -0.50 -2.94 -21.91
N SER A 161 -1.25 -1.84 -22.03
CA SER A 161 -2.59 -1.78 -21.45
C SER A 161 -3.60 -2.50 -22.33
N GLU A 162 -4.30 -3.48 -21.76
CA GLU A 162 -5.25 -4.31 -22.52
C GLU A 162 -6.45 -3.52 -23.04
N ASN A 163 -6.84 -2.45 -22.33
CA ASN A 163 -8.13 -1.76 -22.51
C ASN A 163 -8.07 -0.45 -23.30
N LEU A 164 -6.90 -0.04 -23.80
CA LEU A 164 -6.71 1.25 -24.47
C LEU A 164 -5.93 1.10 -25.78
N ASN A 165 -6.22 1.99 -26.73
CA ASN A 165 -5.41 2.23 -27.93
C ASN A 165 -5.04 3.72 -27.98
N ILE A 166 -3.81 4.03 -28.41
CA ILE A 166 -3.42 5.41 -28.74
C ILE A 166 -3.85 5.68 -30.17
N VAL A 167 -4.67 6.72 -30.34
CA VAL A 167 -5.09 7.22 -31.65
C VAL A 167 -4.12 8.30 -32.13
N ASN A 168 -3.67 9.18 -31.23
CA ASN A 168 -2.76 10.27 -31.57
C ASN A 168 -1.91 10.74 -30.37
N TYR A 169 -0.78 11.38 -30.65
CA TYR A 169 0.02 12.12 -29.69
C TYR A 169 0.64 13.36 -30.35
N ASP A 170 0.32 14.54 -29.84
CA ASP A 170 0.76 15.84 -30.39
C ASP A 170 2.03 16.41 -29.72
N GLY A 171 2.65 15.67 -28.80
CA GLY A 171 3.80 16.14 -28.01
C GLY A 171 3.45 16.56 -26.58
N TYR A 172 2.17 16.73 -26.27
CA TYR A 172 1.69 17.10 -24.93
C TYR A 172 0.49 16.27 -24.47
N THR A 173 -0.41 15.98 -25.41
CA THR A 173 -1.70 15.31 -25.20
C THR A 173 -1.73 13.99 -25.97
N TYR A 174 -2.21 12.95 -25.30
CA TYR A 174 -2.55 11.68 -25.92
C TYR A 174 -4.07 11.62 -26.16
N THR A 175 -4.46 11.20 -27.37
CA THR A 175 -5.83 10.81 -27.69
C THR A 175 -5.92 9.30 -27.66
N PHE A 176 -6.92 8.78 -26.95
CA PHE A 176 -7.14 7.36 -26.72
C PHE A 176 -8.50 6.93 -27.24
N LEU A 177 -8.57 5.69 -27.70
CA LEU A 177 -9.82 4.96 -27.93
C LEU A 177 -9.94 3.86 -26.87
N CYS A 178 -11.03 3.88 -26.10
CA CYS A 178 -11.32 2.84 -25.13
C CYS A 178 -11.79 1.56 -25.82
N LYS A 179 -11.12 0.43 -25.60
CA LYS A 179 -11.57 -0.86 -26.13
C LYS A 179 -12.81 -1.43 -25.42
N LEU A 180 -13.10 -0.97 -24.20
CA LEU A 180 -14.23 -1.46 -23.41
C LEU A 180 -15.56 -0.79 -23.80
N CYS A 181 -15.57 0.53 -24.01
CA CYS A 181 -16.80 1.29 -24.30
C CYS A 181 -16.79 2.01 -25.64
N GLY A 182 -15.70 1.96 -26.41
CA GLY A 182 -15.58 2.64 -27.69
C GLY A 182 -15.47 4.16 -27.61
N MET A 183 -15.39 4.75 -26.41
CA MET A 183 -15.25 6.20 -26.25
C MET A 183 -13.85 6.68 -26.64
N ASP A 184 -13.82 7.74 -27.45
CA ASP A 184 -12.63 8.56 -27.66
C ASP A 184 -12.48 9.59 -26.54
N PHE A 185 -11.27 9.74 -26.01
CA PHE A 185 -10.97 10.75 -24.99
C PHE A 185 -9.50 11.17 -25.05
N SER A 186 -9.18 12.33 -24.50
CA SER A 186 -7.82 12.87 -24.53
C SER A 186 -7.32 13.25 -23.14
N TYR A 187 -6.04 13.03 -22.87
CA TYR A 187 -5.40 13.44 -21.63
C TYR A 187 -3.98 13.93 -21.85
N THR A 188 -3.54 14.83 -20.98
CA THR A 188 -2.16 15.29 -20.97
C THR A 188 -1.22 14.17 -20.49
N GLN A 189 0.05 14.29 -20.85
CA GLN A 189 1.13 13.36 -20.50
C GLN A 189 1.26 13.00 -19.00
N ASN A 190 0.63 13.76 -18.09
CA ASN A 190 0.71 13.56 -16.64
C ASN A 190 -0.26 12.52 -16.08
N ILE A 191 -1.17 11.95 -16.88
CA ILE A 191 -2.24 11.10 -16.36
C ILE A 191 -1.77 9.77 -15.71
N PHE A 192 -0.63 9.24 -16.12
CA PHE A 192 -0.08 7.98 -15.59
C PHE A 192 0.49 8.09 -14.17
N LYS A 193 0.63 9.31 -13.62
CA LYS A 193 1.01 9.47 -12.21
C LYS A 193 -0.09 8.95 -11.29
N ASP A 194 -1.35 9.12 -11.69
CA ASP A 194 -2.51 8.85 -10.84
C ASP A 194 -3.30 7.61 -11.25
N ARG A 195 -3.32 7.24 -12.54
CA ARG A 195 -4.10 6.09 -13.04
C ARG A 195 -3.29 5.26 -14.05
N LYS A 196 -2.68 4.17 -13.58
CA LYS A 196 -1.88 3.27 -14.42
C LYS A 196 -2.72 2.38 -15.35
N GLU A 197 -3.92 1.97 -14.93
CA GLU A 197 -4.71 0.94 -15.64
C GLU A 197 -6.18 1.33 -15.93
N ASN A 198 -6.73 2.33 -15.21
CA ASN A 198 -8.16 2.70 -15.25
C ASN A 198 -8.38 4.14 -15.74
N ILE A 199 -8.01 4.41 -16.99
CA ILE A 199 -7.85 5.77 -17.51
C ILE A 199 -9.14 6.32 -18.14
N CYS A 200 -9.93 5.45 -18.80
CA CYS A 200 -11.14 5.87 -19.52
C CYS A 200 -12.12 6.60 -18.57
N PRO A 201 -12.51 7.85 -18.86
CA PRO A 201 -13.38 8.63 -17.98
C PRO A 201 -14.81 8.08 -17.91
N ALA A 202 -15.28 7.32 -18.90
CA ALA A 202 -16.61 6.71 -18.87
C ALA A 202 -16.63 5.37 -18.12
N CYS A 203 -15.68 4.47 -18.40
CA CYS A 203 -15.60 3.19 -17.69
C CYS A 203 -15.09 3.36 -16.25
N PHE A 204 -14.22 4.35 -16.02
CA PHE A 204 -13.55 4.61 -14.75
C PHE A 204 -13.64 6.10 -14.39
N PRO A 205 -14.86 6.62 -14.16
CA PRO A 205 -15.07 8.02 -13.85
C PRO A 205 -14.23 8.42 -12.65
N ARG A 206 -13.53 9.55 -12.78
CA ARG A 206 -12.83 10.15 -11.64
C ARG A 206 -13.92 10.60 -10.68
N VAL A 207 -13.98 9.99 -9.50
CA VAL A 207 -14.84 10.53 -8.44
C VAL A 207 -14.15 11.78 -7.91
N PHE A 208 -14.44 12.92 -8.55
CA PHE A 208 -14.07 14.22 -8.02
C PHE A 208 -14.91 14.45 -6.76
N GLY A 209 -14.26 14.76 -5.63
CA GLY A 209 -14.95 15.18 -4.40
C GLY A 209 -14.73 14.32 -3.14
N GLY A 210 -13.83 13.33 -3.15
CA GLY A 210 -13.54 12.53 -1.94
C GLY A 210 -14.65 11.56 -1.52
N ILE A 211 -15.71 11.44 -2.32
CA ILE A 211 -16.83 10.52 -2.10
C ILE A 211 -16.48 9.16 -2.71
N SER A 212 -16.69 8.07 -1.99
CA SER A 212 -16.51 6.72 -2.57
C SER A 212 -17.72 6.32 -3.44
N LYS A 213 -17.55 5.40 -4.40
CA LYS A 213 -18.69 4.87 -5.18
C LYS A 213 -19.79 4.31 -4.26
N ALA A 214 -19.40 3.59 -3.22
CA ALA A 214 -20.32 3.00 -2.26
C ALA A 214 -21.07 4.05 -1.44
N GLN A 215 -20.40 5.11 -0.98
CA GLN A 215 -21.06 6.23 -0.30
C GLN A 215 -22.12 6.89 -1.22
N LYS A 216 -21.81 7.08 -2.50
CA LYS A 216 -22.76 7.59 -3.49
C LYS A 216 -23.97 6.66 -3.66
N GLU A 217 -23.75 5.36 -3.75
CA GLU A 217 -24.84 4.36 -3.81
C GLU A 217 -25.73 4.41 -2.57
N ILE A 218 -25.15 4.61 -1.38
CA ILE A 218 -25.90 4.76 -0.13
C ILE A 218 -26.73 6.06 -0.14
N GLN A 219 -26.13 7.17 -0.55
CA GLN A 219 -26.81 8.46 -0.70
C GLN A 219 -28.01 8.35 -1.65
N GLU A 220 -27.78 7.83 -2.86
CA GLU A 220 -28.83 7.64 -3.88
C GLU A 220 -29.97 6.76 -3.37
N PHE A 221 -29.66 5.72 -2.59
CA PHE A 221 -30.67 4.88 -1.97
C PHE A 221 -31.51 5.63 -0.94
N ILE A 222 -30.91 6.49 -0.11
CA ILE A 222 -31.62 7.29 0.89
C ILE A 222 -32.51 8.35 0.23
N GLU A 223 -32.01 8.98 -0.83
CA GLU A 223 -32.77 9.94 -1.63
C GLU A 223 -33.97 9.26 -2.31
N LEU A 224 -33.80 8.04 -2.82
CA LEU A 224 -34.88 7.22 -3.37
C LEU A 224 -35.98 6.90 -2.35
N LEU A 225 -35.63 6.77 -1.06
CA LEU A 225 -36.58 6.60 0.03
C LEU A 225 -37.30 7.91 0.41
N GLY A 226 -36.98 9.03 -0.25
CA GLY A 226 -37.62 10.33 -0.04
C GLY A 226 -36.95 11.20 1.03
N PHE A 227 -35.70 10.90 1.42
CA PHE A 227 -34.98 11.68 2.44
C PHE A 227 -33.86 12.52 1.83
N HIS A 228 -33.75 13.77 2.27
CA HIS A 228 -32.68 14.67 1.85
C HIS A 228 -31.40 14.47 2.67
N CYS A 229 -30.26 14.39 1.99
CA CYS A 229 -28.94 14.18 2.60
C CYS A 229 -28.07 15.44 2.55
N LYS A 230 -27.28 15.68 3.60
CA LYS A 230 -26.09 16.54 3.58
C LYS A 230 -24.86 15.64 3.53
N VAL A 231 -24.07 15.73 2.47
CA VAL A 231 -22.87 14.88 2.28
C VAL A 231 -21.59 15.60 2.68
N ASN A 232 -20.60 14.83 3.18
CA ASN A 232 -19.27 15.30 3.56
C ASN A 232 -19.29 16.57 4.43
N THR A 233 -20.17 16.61 5.42
CA THR A 233 -20.39 17.82 6.22
C THR A 233 -19.50 17.84 7.46
N ARG A 234 -18.75 18.93 7.65
CA ARG A 234 -17.99 19.21 8.89
C ARG A 234 -18.68 20.20 9.80
N SER A 235 -19.83 20.72 9.40
CA SER A 235 -20.53 21.77 10.16
C SER A 235 -21.30 21.22 11.36
N ILE A 236 -21.48 19.89 11.45
CA ILE A 236 -22.33 19.26 12.45
C ILE A 236 -21.51 18.80 13.67
N ILE A 237 -20.39 18.12 13.44
CA ILE A 237 -19.48 17.65 14.49
C ILE A 237 -18.03 18.13 14.25
N PRO A 238 -17.78 19.45 14.14
CA PRO A 238 -16.44 19.97 13.83
C PRO A 238 -15.40 19.51 14.88
N PRO A 239 -14.16 19.17 14.46
CA PRO A 239 -13.62 19.28 13.10
C PRO A 239 -13.91 18.06 12.21
N LEU A 240 -14.61 17.05 12.74
CA LEU A 240 -14.87 15.80 12.03
C LEU A 240 -15.94 15.98 10.95
N GLU A 241 -15.77 15.23 9.87
CA GLU A 241 -16.70 15.16 8.75
C GLU A 241 -17.71 14.04 8.97
N LEU A 242 -18.95 14.19 8.51
CA LEU A 242 -19.91 13.10 8.34
C LEU A 242 -20.11 12.82 6.85
N ASP A 243 -19.99 11.57 6.44
CA ASP A 243 -20.11 11.18 5.02
C ASP A 243 -21.52 11.47 4.49
N ILE A 244 -22.55 11.10 5.26
CA ILE A 244 -23.97 11.34 4.96
C ILE A 244 -24.69 11.71 6.25
N TYR A 245 -25.36 12.85 6.28
CA TYR A 245 -26.22 13.28 7.39
C TYR A 245 -27.64 13.53 6.89
N ILE A 246 -28.64 13.01 7.61
CA ILE A 246 -30.06 13.06 7.27
C ILE A 246 -30.77 13.91 8.33
N PRO A 247 -30.93 15.23 8.09
CA PRO A 247 -31.37 16.15 9.12
C PRO A 247 -32.76 15.84 9.67
N SER A 248 -33.68 15.39 8.82
CA SER A 248 -35.07 15.08 9.21
C SER A 248 -35.20 13.91 10.18
N LYS A 249 -34.14 13.12 10.36
CA LYS A 249 -34.13 11.93 11.22
C LYS A 249 -33.09 12.00 12.33
N ASN A 250 -32.23 13.02 12.35
CA ASN A 250 -31.03 13.07 13.19
C ASN A 250 -30.20 11.78 13.11
N ILE A 251 -30.04 11.26 11.88
CA ILE A 251 -29.24 10.08 11.59
C ILE A 251 -28.06 10.49 10.72
N ALA A 252 -26.88 10.00 11.05
CA ALA A 252 -25.70 10.07 10.21
C ALA A 252 -25.25 8.66 9.80
N ILE A 253 -24.66 8.55 8.61
CA ILE A 253 -24.07 7.32 8.11
C ILE A 253 -22.62 7.60 7.75
N GLU A 254 -21.73 6.74 8.26
CA GLU A 254 -20.31 6.70 7.94
C GLU A 254 -20.00 5.47 7.10
N TYR A 255 -19.33 5.68 5.95
CA TYR A 255 -18.82 4.60 5.11
C TYR A 255 -17.29 4.47 5.25
N CYS A 256 -16.85 3.37 5.88
CA CYS A 256 -15.45 3.16 6.22
C CYS A 256 -14.75 2.22 5.22
N GLY A 257 -13.80 2.74 4.45
CA GLY A 257 -12.88 1.93 3.64
C GLY A 257 -11.85 1.18 4.51
N LEU A 258 -11.69 -0.14 4.33
CA LEU A 258 -10.90 -0.96 5.26
C LEU A 258 -9.42 -0.54 5.33
N TYR A 259 -8.82 -0.18 4.20
CA TYR A 259 -7.42 0.25 4.15
C TYR A 259 -7.20 1.56 4.92
N TRP A 260 -8.03 2.57 4.64
CA TRP A 260 -7.89 3.92 5.22
C TRP A 260 -8.31 4.00 6.68
N HIS A 261 -9.12 3.04 7.15
CA HIS A 261 -9.56 2.92 8.53
C HIS A 261 -8.78 1.85 9.32
N SER A 262 -7.66 1.37 8.77
CA SER A 262 -6.74 0.50 9.51
C SER A 262 -5.91 1.29 10.53
N ASP A 263 -5.35 0.59 11.52
CA ASP A 263 -4.45 1.14 12.55
C ASP A 263 -3.22 1.85 11.97
N LEU A 264 -2.91 1.63 10.69
CA LEU A 264 -1.85 2.33 9.97
C LEU A 264 -2.17 3.81 9.68
N PHE A 265 -3.45 4.15 9.56
CA PHE A 265 -3.91 5.46 9.09
C PHE A 265 -4.87 6.16 10.06
N ARG A 266 -5.41 5.43 11.04
CA ARG A 266 -6.34 5.98 12.04
C ARG A 266 -5.99 5.46 13.42
N ASP A 267 -6.21 6.32 14.42
CA ASP A 267 -6.10 5.93 15.82
C ASP A 267 -7.25 4.98 16.20
N LYS A 268 -6.96 4.03 17.10
CA LYS A 268 -7.92 3.05 17.61
C LYS A 268 -9.21 3.67 18.17
N ASN A 269 -9.14 4.88 18.71
CA ASN A 269 -10.28 5.58 19.30
C ASN A 269 -11.03 6.47 18.30
N TYR A 270 -10.58 6.57 17.04
CA TYR A 270 -11.16 7.47 16.03
C TYR A 270 -12.67 7.24 15.85
N HIS A 271 -13.07 5.98 15.66
CA HIS A 271 -14.48 5.62 15.48
C HIS A 271 -15.31 5.89 16.73
N PHE A 272 -14.75 5.59 17.91
CA PHE A 272 -15.42 5.84 19.20
C PHE A 272 -15.62 7.33 19.45
N ALA A 273 -14.58 8.15 19.22
CA ALA A 273 -14.67 9.60 19.38
C ALA A 273 -15.74 10.21 18.46
N LYS A 274 -15.77 9.78 17.20
CA LYS A 274 -16.76 10.23 16.22
C LYS A 274 -18.19 9.83 16.61
N TRP A 275 -18.37 8.58 17.07
CA TRP A 275 -19.65 8.11 17.60
C TRP A 275 -20.09 8.94 18.82
N ASN A 276 -19.19 9.19 19.76
CA ASN A 276 -19.47 9.96 20.97
C ASN A 276 -19.90 11.40 20.63
N MET A 277 -19.21 12.07 19.70
CA MET A 277 -19.60 13.41 19.24
C MET A 277 -20.99 13.44 18.57
N CYS A 278 -21.34 12.38 17.83
CA CYS A 278 -22.69 12.24 17.28
C CYS A 278 -23.73 12.09 18.40
N GLN A 279 -23.47 11.23 19.38
CA GLN A 279 -24.36 11.03 20.52
C GLN A 279 -24.59 12.33 21.32
N GLU A 280 -23.51 13.07 21.62
CA GLU A 280 -23.56 14.38 22.29
C GLU A 280 -24.38 15.41 21.50
N SER A 281 -24.43 15.27 20.17
CA SER A 281 -25.21 16.11 19.26
C SER A 281 -26.64 15.59 19.04
N GLY A 282 -27.06 14.52 19.72
CA GLY A 282 -28.37 13.89 19.54
C GLY A 282 -28.54 13.17 18.20
N ILE A 283 -27.43 12.75 17.59
CA ILE A 283 -27.38 12.10 16.27
C ILE A 283 -27.08 10.62 16.42
N LYS A 284 -27.91 9.76 15.84
CA LYS A 284 -27.62 8.32 15.71
C LYS A 284 -26.64 8.10 14.55
N LEU A 285 -25.46 7.59 14.85
CA LEU A 285 -24.44 7.25 13.85
C LEU A 285 -24.52 5.76 13.46
N LEU A 286 -24.72 5.48 12.17
CA LEU A 286 -24.61 4.15 11.57
C LEU A 286 -23.27 4.03 10.84
N THR A 287 -22.45 3.07 11.23
CA THR A 287 -21.15 2.82 10.58
C THR A 287 -21.27 1.61 9.67
N ILE A 288 -20.87 1.76 8.41
CA ILE A 288 -20.88 0.71 7.39
C ILE A 288 -19.45 0.49 6.91
N PHE A 289 -18.92 -0.71 7.06
CA PHE A 289 -17.60 -1.04 6.54
C PHE A 289 -17.64 -1.54 5.09
N GLU A 290 -16.58 -1.27 4.34
CA GLU A 290 -16.46 -1.62 2.92
C GLU A 290 -16.74 -3.11 2.62
N ASN A 291 -16.23 -4.03 3.44
CA ASN A 291 -16.49 -5.46 3.28
C ASN A 291 -17.97 -5.81 3.52
N GLU A 292 -18.62 -5.16 4.47
CA GLU A 292 -20.05 -5.36 4.74
C GLU A 292 -20.88 -4.89 3.55
N TRP A 293 -20.59 -3.69 3.02
CA TRP A 293 -21.26 -3.19 1.82
C TRP A 293 -21.02 -4.06 0.59
N ALA A 294 -19.80 -4.57 0.44
CA ALA A 294 -19.43 -5.43 -0.68
C ALA A 294 -20.13 -6.80 -0.64
N THR A 295 -20.36 -7.37 0.56
CA THR A 295 -20.83 -8.75 0.72
C THR A 295 -22.27 -8.88 1.18
N LYS A 296 -22.83 -7.85 1.83
CA LYS A 296 -24.13 -7.87 2.54
C LYS A 296 -24.96 -6.63 2.23
N LYS A 297 -24.87 -6.14 0.99
CA LYS A 297 -25.49 -4.89 0.54
C LYS A 297 -27.00 -4.81 0.86
N ASP A 298 -27.75 -5.87 0.57
CA ASP A 298 -29.20 -5.88 0.79
C ASP A 298 -29.58 -5.83 2.27
N GLN A 299 -28.80 -6.48 3.14
CA GLN A 299 -28.99 -6.40 4.60
C GLN A 299 -28.76 -4.99 5.11
N ILE A 300 -27.72 -4.32 4.62
CA ILE A 300 -27.43 -2.94 5.00
C ILE A 300 -28.54 -2.00 4.52
N LYS A 301 -29.06 -2.20 3.30
CA LYS A 301 -30.22 -1.46 2.81
C LYS A 301 -31.44 -1.63 3.72
N ASN A 302 -31.71 -2.85 4.19
CA ASN A 302 -32.79 -3.11 5.13
C ASN A 302 -32.56 -2.39 6.48
N ILE A 303 -31.33 -2.39 7.00
CA ILE A 303 -30.98 -1.65 8.24
C ILE A 303 -31.21 -0.14 8.04
N ILE A 304 -30.77 0.42 6.92
CA ILE A 304 -30.99 1.84 6.60
C ILE A 304 -32.49 2.12 6.50
N GLN A 305 -33.25 1.30 5.79
CA GLN A 305 -34.71 1.45 5.67
C GLN A 305 -35.40 1.40 7.02
N TYR A 306 -35.04 0.43 7.88
CA TYR A 306 -35.61 0.31 9.21
C TYR A 306 -35.36 1.57 10.06
N ASN A 307 -34.17 2.15 9.94
CA ASN A 307 -33.79 3.34 10.69
C ASN A 307 -34.44 4.63 10.15
N LEU A 308 -34.76 4.70 8.85
CA LEU A 308 -35.32 5.89 8.22
C LEU A 308 -36.84 5.87 8.13
N LEU A 309 -37.42 4.74 7.77
CA LEU A 309 -38.86 4.57 7.64
C LEU A 309 -39.43 4.27 9.04
N ASN A 310 -40.47 5.01 9.43
CA ASN A 310 -41.19 4.72 10.66
C ASN A 310 -41.92 3.38 10.45
N GLN A 311 -41.32 2.27 10.90
CA GLN A 311 -41.98 0.97 10.87
C GLN A 311 -43.13 0.95 11.87
N GLU A 312 -44.16 0.15 11.58
CA GLU A 312 -45.20 -0.11 12.58
C GLU A 312 -44.57 -0.74 13.82
N MET A 313 -44.71 -0.05 14.95
CA MET A 313 -44.24 -0.59 16.22
C MET A 313 -45.12 -1.78 16.62
N ILE A 314 -44.57 -2.98 16.52
CA ILE A 314 -45.22 -4.19 17.04
C ILE A 314 -44.99 -4.21 18.55
N GLY A 315 -46.01 -3.82 19.31
CA GLY A 315 -45.94 -3.87 20.78
C GLY A 315 -45.68 -5.30 21.28
N ALA A 316 -44.69 -5.47 22.16
CA ALA A 316 -44.25 -6.79 22.65
C ALA A 316 -45.38 -7.67 23.21
N ARG A 317 -46.43 -7.07 23.79
CA ARG A 317 -47.61 -7.81 24.31
C ARG A 317 -48.47 -8.46 23.23
N LYS A 318 -48.32 -8.06 21.96
CA LYS A 318 -49.01 -8.66 20.80
C LYS A 318 -48.21 -9.81 20.18
N THR A 319 -46.99 -10.04 20.66
CA THR A 319 -46.09 -11.05 20.11
C THR A 319 -46.01 -12.28 21.02
N GLN A 320 -45.62 -13.41 20.43
CA GLN A 320 -45.42 -14.67 21.15
C GLN A 320 -43.98 -15.16 20.93
N ILE A 321 -43.34 -15.64 21.98
CA ILE A 321 -42.02 -16.25 21.89
C ILE A 321 -42.20 -17.76 21.82
N ASN A 322 -41.72 -18.38 20.75
CA ASN A 322 -41.74 -19.83 20.59
C ASN A 322 -40.37 -20.33 20.12
N ARG A 323 -40.02 -21.56 20.48
CA ARG A 323 -38.82 -22.20 19.97
C ARG A 323 -38.99 -22.50 18.49
N VAL A 324 -38.01 -22.12 17.66
CA VAL A 324 -37.98 -22.50 16.25
C VAL A 324 -37.41 -23.91 16.15
N LEU A 325 -38.26 -24.90 15.90
CA LEU A 325 -37.87 -26.31 15.82
C LEU A 325 -37.10 -26.61 14.53
N ASP A 326 -37.49 -25.98 13.43
CA ASP A 326 -36.75 -26.04 12.18
C ASP A 326 -35.51 -25.14 12.25
N THR A 327 -34.39 -25.74 12.66
CA THR A 327 -33.10 -25.04 12.76
C THR A 327 -32.55 -24.62 11.39
N ALA A 328 -32.92 -25.30 10.30
CA ALA A 328 -32.46 -24.92 8.96
C ALA A 328 -33.18 -23.64 8.51
N TYR A 329 -34.48 -23.56 8.76
CA TYR A 329 -35.26 -22.34 8.55
C TYR A 329 -34.74 -21.17 9.38
N ALA A 330 -34.48 -21.37 10.68
CA ALA A 330 -33.93 -20.32 11.54
C ALA A 330 -32.55 -19.80 11.05
N LYS A 331 -31.66 -20.71 10.66
CA LYS A 331 -30.33 -20.36 10.10
C LYS A 331 -30.46 -19.58 8.80
N LYS A 332 -31.37 -19.98 7.92
CA LYS A 332 -31.65 -19.29 6.66
C LYS A 332 -32.16 -17.87 6.93
N PHE A 333 -33.16 -17.73 7.81
CA PHE A 333 -33.73 -16.45 8.20
C PHE A 333 -32.65 -15.49 8.73
N LEU A 334 -31.82 -15.95 9.68
CA LEU A 334 -30.72 -15.15 10.22
C LEU A 334 -29.68 -14.80 9.16
N LYS A 335 -29.33 -15.73 8.26
CA LYS A 335 -28.39 -15.46 7.18
C LYS A 335 -28.93 -14.42 6.19
N GLU A 336 -30.25 -14.34 6.00
CA GLU A 336 -30.90 -13.40 5.08
C GLU A 336 -31.06 -12.01 5.72
N HIS A 337 -31.43 -11.94 6.99
CA HIS A 337 -31.83 -10.69 7.64
C HIS A 337 -30.82 -10.11 8.63
N HIS A 338 -29.89 -10.91 9.16
CA HIS A 338 -28.94 -10.46 10.18
C HIS A 338 -27.52 -10.32 9.63
N LEU A 339 -26.87 -9.20 9.96
CA LEU A 339 -25.54 -8.86 9.42
C LEU A 339 -24.46 -9.86 9.87
N GLN A 340 -24.53 -10.43 11.07
CA GLN A 340 -23.56 -11.45 11.51
C GLN A 340 -23.94 -12.87 11.03
N GLY A 341 -25.11 -13.03 10.41
CA GLY A 341 -25.66 -14.32 10.03
C GLY A 341 -26.14 -15.13 11.24
N SER A 342 -26.05 -16.46 11.13
CA SER A 342 -26.50 -17.39 12.16
C SER A 342 -25.35 -18.00 12.95
N ALA A 343 -25.50 -18.03 14.27
CA ALA A 343 -24.62 -18.71 15.20
C ALA A 343 -25.44 -19.54 16.21
N GLY A 344 -24.82 -20.46 16.92
CA GLY A 344 -25.49 -21.26 17.97
C GLY A 344 -26.37 -22.43 17.50
N SER A 345 -27.04 -23.05 18.47
CA SER A 345 -27.75 -24.34 18.33
C SER A 345 -29.21 -24.30 18.77
N TYR A 346 -29.63 -23.26 19.48
CA TYR A 346 -31.01 -23.08 19.94
C TYR A 346 -31.56 -21.77 19.39
N TYR A 347 -32.77 -21.80 18.87
CA TYR A 347 -33.39 -20.66 18.21
C TYR A 347 -34.76 -20.39 18.82
N TYR A 348 -35.00 -19.13 19.18
CA TYR A 348 -36.30 -18.66 19.66
C TYR A 348 -36.78 -17.55 18.75
N GLY A 349 -37.97 -17.73 18.20
CA GLY A 349 -38.62 -16.79 17.31
C GLY A 349 -39.58 -15.89 18.06
N LEU A 350 -39.63 -14.62 17.70
CA LEU A 350 -40.72 -13.72 18.03
C LEU A 350 -41.75 -13.77 16.90
N TYR A 351 -42.99 -14.12 17.23
CA TYR A 351 -44.07 -14.28 16.27
C TYR A 351 -45.15 -13.21 16.46
N ASN A 352 -45.67 -12.67 15.37
CA ASN A 352 -46.84 -11.80 15.35
C ASN A 352 -47.86 -12.37 14.37
N LYS A 353 -49.10 -12.64 14.83
CA LYS A 353 -50.16 -13.28 14.02
C LYS A 353 -49.71 -14.57 13.29
N GLY A 354 -48.80 -15.34 13.88
CA GLY A 354 -48.26 -16.58 13.31
C GLY A 354 -47.06 -16.39 12.38
N GLU A 355 -46.71 -15.17 12.01
CA GLU A 355 -45.53 -14.86 11.19
C GLU A 355 -44.29 -14.65 12.06
N LEU A 356 -43.16 -15.21 11.64
CA LEU A 356 -41.87 -15.03 12.30
C LEU A 356 -41.32 -13.64 11.99
N ILE A 357 -41.26 -12.78 13.01
CA ILE A 357 -40.76 -11.41 12.91
C ILE A 357 -39.26 -11.36 13.12
N THR A 358 -38.75 -12.14 14.09
CA THR A 358 -37.32 -12.22 14.34
C THR A 358 -36.90 -13.51 15.04
N VAL A 359 -35.60 -13.80 15.03
CA VAL A 359 -35.00 -14.96 15.66
C VAL A 359 -33.83 -14.53 16.55
N ALA A 360 -33.84 -15.00 17.80
CA ALA A 360 -32.67 -15.00 18.67
C ALA A 360 -32.01 -16.38 18.64
N SER A 361 -30.68 -16.41 18.55
CA SER A 361 -29.89 -17.64 18.52
C SER A 361 -28.99 -17.77 19.76
N PHE A 362 -28.90 -18.99 20.30
CA PHE A 362 -28.19 -19.27 21.54
C PHE A 362 -27.24 -20.45 21.35
N GLY A 363 -26.00 -20.27 21.83
CA GLY A 363 -25.00 -21.33 21.91
C GLY A 363 -25.02 -22.00 23.28
N LYS A 364 -24.75 -23.30 23.34
CA LYS A 364 -24.51 -24.00 24.62
C LYS A 364 -23.01 -24.08 24.86
N ARG A 365 -22.55 -23.53 25.98
CA ARG A 365 -21.25 -23.85 26.58
C ARG A 365 -21.50 -24.69 27.83
N GLU A 366 -20.55 -25.52 28.23
CA GLU A 366 -20.70 -26.70 29.11
C GLU A 366 -21.69 -26.55 30.29
N THR A 367 -21.75 -25.38 30.95
CA THR A 367 -22.64 -25.11 32.08
C THR A 367 -23.59 -23.92 31.89
N CYS A 368 -23.57 -23.24 30.74
CA CYS A 368 -24.38 -22.04 30.51
C CYS A 368 -24.85 -21.89 29.05
N LEU A 369 -26.05 -21.35 28.88
CA LEU A 369 -26.50 -20.85 27.58
C LEU A 369 -25.92 -19.46 27.39
N VAL A 370 -25.10 -19.29 26.36
CA VAL A 370 -24.60 -17.97 25.97
C VAL A 370 -25.62 -17.37 25.03
N ILE A 371 -26.18 -16.24 25.46
CA ILE A 371 -27.00 -15.39 24.61
C ILE A 371 -26.04 -14.56 23.77
N GLU A 372 -25.95 -14.87 22.48
CA GLU A 372 -25.49 -13.86 21.54
C GLU A 372 -26.70 -12.96 21.30
N VAL A 373 -26.78 -11.86 22.08
CA VAL A 373 -27.82 -10.85 21.89
C VAL A 373 -27.55 -10.20 20.54
N VAL A 374 -28.29 -10.68 19.56
CA VAL A 374 -28.40 -10.09 18.25
C VAL A 374 -29.42 -8.96 18.39
N ASP A 375 -28.94 -7.75 18.67
CA ASP A 375 -29.78 -6.55 18.67
C ASP A 375 -30.38 -6.38 17.27
N LEU A 376 -31.70 -6.46 17.20
CA LEU A 376 -32.47 -6.13 16.00
C LEU A 376 -32.72 -4.63 16.06
N ASN A 377 -31.72 -3.91 15.59
CA ASN A 377 -31.72 -2.46 15.51
C ASN A 377 -32.51 -1.90 14.35
#